data_AF-A0A671ND73-F1
#
_entry.id   AF-A0A671ND73-F1
#
_cell.length_a   1.000
_cell.length_b   1.000
_cell.length_c   1.000
_cell.angle_alpha   90.00
_cell.angle_beta   90.00
_cell.angle_gamma   90.00
#
_symmetry.space_group_name_H-M   'P 1'
#
loop_
_entity.id
_entity.type
_entity.pdbx_description
1 polymer ?
#
loop_
_entity_poly.entity_id
_entity_poly.type
_entity_poly.pdbx_seq_one_letter_code
_entity_poly.pdbx_strand_id
1 'polypeptide(L)'
;KLLSLCYYVILSLFFPVLHGQKVVTNLKVTGYQGYDVTLLCQYIHGNTEDKIQQMQWTWQNESSKCEIMVFSMDHGLSLHDTFLKDRVSFSKSSPPIYEASIIIKDVKMSDQGVYSCAYTTFPSGSHTGQTTLTVLEGT
;
A
#
# COMPACT_ATOMS: atom_id res chain seq x y z
N LYS A 1 48.07 -0.60 -16.86
CA LYS A 1 47.61 0.42 -15.88
C LYS A 1 46.31 1.09 -16.33
N LEU A 2 46.23 1.72 -17.51
CA LEU A 2 44.98 2.29 -18.03
C LEU A 2 43.83 1.28 -18.19
N LEU A 3 44.11 0.07 -18.70
CA LEU A 3 43.10 -0.99 -18.86
C LEU A 3 42.46 -1.45 -17.54
N SER A 4 43.23 -1.42 -16.45
CA SER A 4 42.74 -1.76 -15.11
C SER A 4 41.86 -0.65 -14.55
N LEU A 5 42.20 0.62 -14.81
CA LEU A 5 41.34 1.75 -14.45
C LEU A 5 39.99 1.69 -15.18
N CYS A 6 39.99 1.38 -16.48
CA CYS A 6 38.74 1.23 -17.25
C CYS A 6 37.86 0.11 -16.70
N TYR A 7 38.44 -1.01 -16.28
CA TYR A 7 37.69 -2.10 -15.67
C TYR A 7 36.96 -1.67 -14.38
N TYR A 8 37.63 -0.91 -13.50
CA TYR A 8 37.01 -0.37 -12.29
C TYR A 8 35.91 0.67 -12.58
N VAL A 9 36.12 1.53 -13.58
CA VAL A 9 35.10 2.52 -14.00
C VAL A 9 33.85 1.82 -14.56
N ILE A 10 34.03 0.79 -15.40
CA ILE A 10 32.91 0.00 -15.93
C ILE A 10 32.16 -0.70 -14.79
N LEU A 11 32.85 -1.29 -13.80
CA LEU A 11 32.21 -1.95 -12.65
C LEU A 11 31.31 -0.99 -11.85
N SER A 12 31.72 0.28 -11.70
CA SER A 12 30.96 1.29 -10.95
C SER A 12 29.70 1.79 -11.67
N LEU A 13 29.62 1.64 -12.99
CA LEU A 13 28.42 1.96 -13.78
C LEU A 13 27.35 0.87 -13.70
N PHE A 14 27.69 -0.31 -13.16
CA PHE A 14 26.80 -1.46 -12.99
C PHE A 14 26.30 -1.63 -11.56
N PHE A 15 26.34 -0.60 -10.71
CA PHE A 15 25.53 -0.63 -9.49
C PHE A 15 24.08 -0.32 -9.86
N PRO A 16 23.16 -1.31 -9.87
CA PRO A 16 21.76 -0.98 -10.01
C PRO A 16 21.41 -0.06 -8.85
N VAL A 17 20.89 1.13 -9.16
CA VAL A 17 20.22 1.96 -8.17
C VAL A 17 19.04 1.13 -7.68
N LEU A 18 19.17 0.54 -6.49
CA LEU A 18 18.06 -0.10 -5.81
C LEU A 18 17.05 1.00 -5.48
N HIS A 19 15.99 1.12 -6.30
CA HIS A 19 14.82 1.89 -5.92
C HIS A 19 14.17 1.13 -4.76
N GLY A 20 14.52 1.50 -3.53
CA GLY A 20 13.90 0.95 -2.33
C GLY A 20 12.41 1.26 -2.32
N GLN A 21 11.58 0.22 -2.15
CA GLN A 21 10.14 0.40 -1.99
C GLN A 21 9.87 1.15 -0.67
N LYS A 22 9.27 2.35 -0.75
CA LYS A 22 8.94 3.16 0.44
C LYS A 22 7.65 2.77 1.14
N VAL A 23 6.88 1.82 0.59
CA VAL A 23 5.62 1.35 1.18
C VAL A 23 5.69 -0.16 1.37
N VAL A 24 5.55 -0.60 2.62
CA VAL A 24 5.55 -2.01 3.02
C VAL A 24 4.12 -2.53 3.03
N THR A 25 3.89 -3.59 2.27
CA THR A 25 2.62 -4.34 2.20
C THR A 25 2.90 -5.84 2.19
N ASN A 26 1.87 -6.65 2.47
CA ASN A 26 1.95 -8.08 2.17
C ASN A 26 1.66 -8.30 0.69
N LEU A 27 2.49 -9.06 -0.04
CA LEU A 27 2.24 -9.34 -1.46
C LEU A 27 0.91 -10.08 -1.67
N LYS A 28 0.59 -11.02 -0.77
CA LYS A 28 -0.63 -11.80 -0.78
C LYS A 28 -1.16 -11.99 0.62
N VAL A 29 -2.47 -11.90 0.79
CA VAL A 29 -3.20 -12.21 2.02
C VAL A 29 -4.32 -13.17 1.68
N THR A 30 -4.55 -14.16 2.54
CA THR A 30 -5.70 -15.05 2.45
C THR A 30 -6.71 -14.64 3.52
N GLY A 31 -7.91 -14.27 3.11
CA GLY A 31 -9.06 -14.07 3.98
C GLY A 31 -10.00 -15.27 3.92
N TYR A 32 -10.86 -15.40 4.93
CA TYR A 32 -11.90 -16.42 5.00
C TYR A 32 -13.26 -15.75 5.05
N GLN A 33 -14.23 -16.29 4.32
CA GLN A 33 -15.57 -15.73 4.26
C GLN A 33 -16.20 -15.64 5.66
N GLY A 34 -16.78 -14.49 6.01
CA GLY A 34 -17.38 -14.21 7.31
C GLY A 34 -16.40 -13.79 8.41
N TYR A 35 -15.09 -13.85 8.16
CA TYR A 35 -14.05 -13.40 9.09
C TYR A 35 -13.50 -12.03 8.67
N ASP A 36 -12.85 -11.36 9.61
CA ASP A 36 -12.16 -10.10 9.35
C ASP A 36 -10.75 -10.36 8.78
N VAL A 37 -10.27 -9.50 7.89
CA VAL A 37 -8.91 -9.53 7.37
C VAL A 37 -8.24 -8.17 7.50
N THR A 38 -6.94 -8.17 7.83
CA THR A 38 -6.13 -6.95 7.88
C THR A 38 -5.18 -6.90 6.69
N LEU A 39 -5.15 -5.76 5.99
CA LEU A 39 -4.20 -5.49 4.92
C LEU A 39 -3.15 -4.49 5.42
N LEU A 40 -1.89 -4.93 5.47
CA LEU A 40 -0.76 -4.11 5.91
C LEU A 40 -0.48 -2.99 4.91
N CYS A 41 -0.29 -1.77 5.39
CA CYS A 41 0.30 -0.69 4.62
C CYS A 41 1.06 0.31 5.49
N GLN A 42 2.39 0.31 5.39
CA GLN A 42 3.25 1.18 6.18
C GLN A 42 4.23 1.96 5.31
N TYR A 43 4.37 3.26 5.55
CA TYR A 43 5.38 4.09 4.91
C TYR A 43 6.72 3.99 5.65
N ILE A 44 7.81 3.72 4.92
CA ILE A 44 9.16 3.71 5.48
C ILE A 44 9.63 5.15 5.65
N HIS A 45 9.38 5.71 6.83
CA HIS A 45 9.64 7.12 7.10
C HIS A 45 11.13 7.49 7.23
N GLY A 46 12.02 6.55 7.58
CA GLY A 46 13.48 6.75 7.58
C GLY A 46 13.98 8.10 8.14
N ASN A 47 15.09 8.61 7.60
CA ASN A 47 15.55 10.00 7.76
C ASN A 47 15.18 10.81 6.50
N THR A 48 13.97 10.68 5.98
CA THR A 48 13.55 11.45 4.80
C THR A 48 12.92 12.78 5.23
N GLU A 49 13.15 13.84 4.46
CA GLU A 49 12.44 15.13 4.63
C GLU A 49 10.99 15.06 4.11
N ASP A 50 10.51 13.87 3.75
CA ASP A 50 9.22 13.67 3.12
C ASP A 50 8.08 13.92 4.10
N LYS A 51 7.21 14.85 3.71
CA LYS A 51 5.96 15.10 4.42
C LYS A 51 4.84 14.35 3.72
N ILE A 52 4.18 13.46 4.45
CA ILE A 52 2.98 12.76 3.98
C ILE A 52 1.84 13.77 3.91
N GLN A 53 1.23 13.90 2.73
CA GLN A 53 0.09 14.78 2.47
C GLN A 53 -1.23 14.00 2.41
N GLN A 54 -1.18 12.77 1.88
CA GLN A 54 -2.36 11.96 1.66
C GLN A 54 -2.04 10.46 1.70
N MET A 55 -3.00 9.67 2.16
CA MET A 55 -3.05 8.21 2.07
C MET A 55 -4.30 7.80 1.30
N GLN A 56 -4.20 6.79 0.44
CA GLN A 56 -5.33 6.36 -0.38
C GLN A 56 -5.33 4.84 -0.55
N TRP A 57 -6.51 4.22 -0.43
CA TRP A 57 -6.73 2.83 -0.79
C TRP A 57 -7.62 2.72 -2.01
N THR A 58 -7.22 1.86 -2.94
CA THR A 58 -8.01 1.48 -4.11
C THR A 58 -8.11 -0.04 -4.20
N TRP A 59 -9.15 -0.52 -4.84
CA TRP A 59 -9.35 -1.93 -5.15
C TRP A 59 -9.60 -2.10 -6.64
N GLN A 60 -9.08 -3.19 -7.18
CA GLN A 60 -9.40 -3.61 -8.54
C GLN A 60 -9.39 -5.13 -8.67
N ASN A 61 -10.22 -5.62 -9.58
CA ASN A 61 -10.14 -6.97 -10.11
C ASN A 61 -10.14 -6.89 -11.65
N GLU A 62 -10.38 -8.00 -12.34
CA GLU A 62 -10.38 -8.04 -13.81
C GLU A 62 -11.52 -7.23 -14.45
N SER A 63 -12.62 -6.99 -13.73
CA SER A 63 -13.84 -6.38 -14.28
C SER A 63 -14.12 -4.98 -13.75
N SER A 64 -13.51 -4.56 -12.65
CA SER A 64 -13.89 -3.35 -11.93
C SER A 64 -12.74 -2.76 -11.12
N LYS A 65 -12.82 -1.46 -10.88
CA LYS A 65 -11.92 -0.70 -10.02
C LYS A 65 -12.70 0.35 -9.26
N CYS A 66 -12.35 0.56 -7.99
CA CYS A 66 -12.89 1.65 -7.19
C CYS A 66 -11.84 2.24 -6.25
N GLU A 67 -12.09 3.48 -5.85
CA GLU A 67 -11.40 4.12 -4.73
C GLU A 67 -12.18 3.79 -3.46
N ILE A 68 -11.50 3.25 -2.45
CA ILE A 68 -12.15 2.81 -1.21
C ILE A 68 -12.21 3.97 -0.24
N MET A 69 -11.08 4.62 -0.01
CA MET A 69 -10.93 5.67 0.99
C MET A 69 -9.70 6.53 0.72
N VAL A 70 -9.78 7.78 1.17
CA VAL A 70 -8.68 8.74 1.18
C VAL A 70 -8.61 9.37 2.56
N PHE A 71 -7.40 9.49 3.09
CA PHE A 71 -7.11 10.32 4.24
C PHE A 71 -6.18 11.44 3.82
N SER A 72 -6.65 12.67 3.91
CA SER A 72 -5.86 13.89 3.68
C SER A 72 -5.50 14.52 5.02
N MET A 73 -4.29 15.07 5.13
CA MET A 73 -3.90 15.81 6.34
C MET A 73 -4.78 17.02 6.61
N ASP A 74 -5.29 17.67 5.56
CA ASP A 74 -6.07 18.91 5.67
C ASP A 74 -7.58 18.66 5.78
N HIS A 75 -8.07 17.53 5.26
CA HIS A 75 -9.49 17.22 5.17
C HIS A 75 -9.95 16.00 5.96
N GLY A 76 -9.01 15.24 6.55
CA GLY A 76 -9.31 14.01 7.28
C GLY A 76 -9.72 12.85 6.38
N LEU A 77 -10.46 11.91 6.97
CA LEU A 77 -10.90 10.67 6.30
C LEU A 77 -12.14 10.90 5.44
N SER A 78 -12.08 10.45 4.19
CA SER A 78 -13.21 10.30 3.28
C SER A 78 -13.36 8.82 2.87
N LEU A 79 -14.52 8.23 3.17
CA LEU A 79 -14.90 6.89 2.72
C LEU A 79 -15.80 7.00 1.49
N HIS A 80 -15.47 6.27 0.43
CA HIS A 80 -16.24 6.27 -0.81
C HIS A 80 -17.40 5.27 -0.75
N ASP A 81 -18.46 5.56 -1.49
CA ASP A 81 -19.65 4.71 -1.60
C ASP A 81 -19.36 3.49 -2.50
N THR A 82 -18.84 2.42 -1.90
CA THR A 82 -18.42 1.19 -2.59
C THR A 82 -19.01 -0.06 -1.93
N PHE A 83 -18.79 -1.24 -2.51
CA PHE A 83 -19.20 -2.53 -1.91
C PHE A 83 -18.50 -2.88 -0.58
N LEU A 84 -17.46 -2.11 -0.21
CA LEU A 84 -16.74 -2.20 1.07
C LEU A 84 -17.22 -1.18 2.10
N LYS A 85 -18.17 -0.30 1.73
CA LYS A 85 -18.78 0.65 2.65
C LYS A 85 -19.30 -0.08 3.88
N ASP A 86 -19.08 0.54 5.04
CA ASP A 86 -19.40 0.03 6.38
C ASP A 86 -18.58 -1.18 6.87
N ARG A 87 -17.75 -1.78 6.01
CA ARG A 87 -16.89 -2.92 6.38
C ARG A 87 -15.41 -2.58 6.44
N VAL A 88 -14.99 -1.46 5.86
CA VAL A 88 -13.59 -1.01 5.87
C VAL A 88 -13.34 0.07 6.91
N SER A 89 -12.21 -0.03 7.60
CA SER A 89 -11.71 1.02 8.50
C SER A 89 -10.19 0.89 8.69
N PHE A 90 -9.53 1.90 9.25
CA PHE A 90 -8.15 1.74 9.71
C PHE A 90 -8.06 0.64 10.77
N SER A 91 -7.02 -0.19 10.72
CA SER A 91 -6.84 -1.31 11.65
C SER A 91 -6.54 -0.87 13.08
N LYS A 92 -6.07 0.37 13.27
CA LYS A 92 -5.83 1.01 14.56
C LYS A 92 -6.69 2.27 14.65
N SER A 93 -7.26 2.55 15.82
CA SER A 93 -8.16 3.71 16.03
C SER A 93 -7.43 5.06 15.99
N SER A 94 -6.14 5.09 16.32
CA SER A 94 -5.29 6.29 16.26
C SER A 94 -3.90 5.91 15.73
N PRO A 95 -3.79 5.55 14.43
CA PRO A 95 -2.51 5.15 13.86
C PRO A 95 -1.60 6.37 13.70
N PRO A 96 -0.27 6.18 13.80
CA PRO A 96 0.66 7.20 13.35
C PRO A 96 0.51 7.44 11.84
N ILE A 97 0.94 8.60 11.35
CA ILE A 97 0.75 9.03 9.94
C ILE A 97 1.39 8.11 8.88
N TYR A 98 2.31 7.25 9.27
CA TYR A 98 2.99 6.30 8.40
C TYR A 98 2.37 4.89 8.45
N GLU A 99 1.24 4.73 9.14
CA GLU A 99 0.52 3.47 9.30
C GLU A 99 -0.90 3.62 8.75
N ALA A 100 -1.13 3.08 7.56
CA ALA A 100 -2.40 3.15 6.85
C ALA A 100 -3.02 1.76 6.66
N SER A 101 -2.62 0.77 7.46
CA SER A 101 -3.21 -0.56 7.42
C SER A 101 -4.72 -0.49 7.66
N ILE A 102 -5.47 -1.29 6.91
CA ILE A 102 -6.93 -1.36 6.99
C ILE A 102 -7.39 -2.73 7.45
N ILE A 103 -8.54 -2.76 8.12
CA ILE A 103 -9.31 -3.97 8.37
C ILE A 103 -10.54 -3.97 7.47
N ILE A 104 -10.81 -5.12 6.86
CA ILE A 104 -12.05 -5.40 6.13
C ILE A 104 -12.81 -6.43 6.95
N LYS A 105 -13.98 -6.05 7.45
CA LYS A 105 -14.85 -6.90 8.25
C LYS A 105 -15.75 -7.76 7.39
N ASP A 106 -16.17 -8.91 7.93
CA ASP A 106 -17.12 -9.82 7.27
C ASP A 106 -16.76 -10.03 5.80
N VAL A 107 -15.58 -10.61 5.55
CA VAL A 107 -15.03 -10.77 4.21
C VAL A 107 -15.96 -11.61 3.36
N LYS A 108 -16.14 -11.19 2.11
CA LYS A 108 -16.99 -11.86 1.11
C LYS A 108 -16.12 -12.39 -0.03
N MET A 109 -16.58 -13.43 -0.72
CA MET A 109 -15.89 -13.96 -1.91
C MET A 109 -15.68 -12.88 -2.99
N SER A 110 -16.61 -11.92 -3.10
CA SER A 110 -16.52 -10.77 -3.99
C SER A 110 -15.42 -9.76 -3.64
N ASP A 111 -14.87 -9.81 -2.42
CA ASP A 111 -13.83 -8.88 -1.97
C ASP A 111 -12.45 -9.24 -2.54
N GLN A 112 -12.31 -10.42 -3.16
CA GLN A 112 -11.08 -10.84 -3.84
C GLN A 112 -10.64 -9.81 -4.89
N GLY A 113 -9.35 -9.48 -4.88
CA GLY A 113 -8.77 -8.55 -5.82
C GLY A 113 -7.43 -8.01 -5.36
N VAL A 114 -6.94 -7.01 -6.09
CA VAL A 114 -5.71 -6.29 -5.78
C VAL A 114 -6.06 -4.99 -5.08
N TYR A 115 -5.61 -4.87 -3.84
CA TYR A 115 -5.72 -3.67 -3.05
C TYR A 115 -4.42 -2.88 -3.15
N SER A 116 -4.51 -1.60 -3.54
CA SER A 116 -3.34 -0.72 -3.65
C SER A 116 -3.45 0.39 -2.63
N CYS A 117 -2.40 0.55 -1.82
CA CYS A 117 -2.24 1.61 -0.86
C CYS A 117 -1.19 2.59 -1.35
N ALA A 118 -1.56 3.87 -1.49
CA ALA A 118 -0.68 4.92 -1.96
C ALA A 118 -0.49 6.00 -0.89
N TYR A 119 0.76 6.42 -0.69
CA TYR A 119 1.14 7.60 0.07
C TYR A 119 1.57 8.69 -0.91
N THR A 120 0.92 9.85 -0.86
CA THR A 120 1.40 11.05 -1.54
C THR A 120 2.26 11.83 -0.58
N THR A 121 3.52 12.05 -0.95
CA THR A 121 4.51 12.76 -0.15
C THR A 121 5.07 13.96 -0.92
N PHE A 122 5.51 14.97 -0.18
CA PHE A 122 6.24 16.11 -0.74
C PHE A 122 7.65 16.15 -0.12
N PRO A 123 8.72 16.32 -0.92
CA PRO A 123 8.74 16.49 -2.38
C PRO A 123 8.82 15.18 -3.17
N SER A 124 8.99 14.03 -2.52
CA SER A 124 9.30 12.75 -3.21
C SER A 124 8.18 12.18 -4.08
N GLY A 125 6.97 12.74 -4.05
CA GLY A 125 5.84 12.29 -4.86
C GLY A 125 5.11 11.09 -4.26
N SER A 126 4.51 10.27 -5.11
CA SER A 126 3.64 9.16 -4.69
C SER A 126 4.40 7.83 -4.61
N HIS A 127 4.11 7.07 -3.56
CA HIS A 127 4.66 5.73 -3.33
C HIS A 127 3.51 4.75 -3.09
N THR A 128 3.54 3.61 -3.78
CA THR A 128 2.44 2.63 -3.75
C THR A 128 2.94 1.26 -3.34
N GLY A 129 2.18 0.60 -2.46
CA GLY A 129 2.29 -0.82 -2.18
C GLY A 129 1.00 -1.53 -2.57
N GLN A 130 1.10 -2.83 -2.89
CA GLN A 130 -0.05 -3.63 -3.32
C GLN A 130 -0.15 -4.92 -2.50
N THR A 131 -1.39 -5.37 -2.30
CA THR A 131 -1.73 -6.64 -1.66
C THR A 131 -2.77 -7.35 -2.50
N THR A 132 -2.51 -8.60 -2.88
CA THR A 132 -3.53 -9.47 -3.48
C THR A 132 -4.29 -10.20 -2.38
N LEU A 133 -5.58 -9.93 -2.22
CA LEU A 133 -6.45 -10.67 -1.32
C LEU A 133 -7.08 -11.85 -2.07
N THR A 134 -6.86 -13.06 -1.57
CA THR A 134 -7.60 -14.27 -1.97
C THR A 134 -8.59 -14.62 -0.85
N VAL A 135 -9.81 -15.01 -1.21
CA VAL A 135 -10.83 -15.39 -0.22
C VAL A 135 -11.17 -16.87 -0.36
N LEU A 136 -11.20 -17.59 0.77
CA LEU A 136 -11.62 -18.98 0.87
C LEU A 136 -12.92 -19.10 1.68
N GLU A 137 -13.60 -20.23 1.56
CA GLU A 137 -14.76 -20.54 2.39
C GLU A 137 -14.36 -20.57 3.88
N GLY A 138 -15.19 -19.97 4.73
CA GLY A 138 -15.06 -20.08 6.18
C GLY A 138 -15.66 -21.40 6.67
N THR A 139 -14.96 -22.06 7.58
CA THR A 139 -15.49 -23.18 8.38
C THR A 139 -16.32 -22.69 9.55
#